data_AF-A0A969TG69-F1
#
_entry.id   AF-A0A969TG69-F1
#
_cell.length_a   1.000
_cell.length_b   1.000
_cell.length_c   1.000
_cell.angle_alpha   90.00
_cell.angle_beta   90.00
_cell.angle_gamma   90.00
#
_symmetry.space_group_name_H-M   'P 1'
#
loop_
_entity.id
_entity.type
_entity.pdbx_description
1 polymer ?
#
loop_
_entity_poly.entity_id
_entity_poly.type
_entity_poly.pdbx_seq_one_letter_code
_entity_poly.pdbx_strand_id
1 'polypeptide(L)'
;MTRPKQMQLVNATNHPVTPSAQMHLAYITRHWLTIATLAWDGYTQSGRGAIVIAPGTRSDATADESRIGYLPDTFVQQHSGWKYPQMRNYLHTYNPQTGVVVIVQAVAAGEVIYYVVQTPPPPDAAQQWHNSTQRTQAG
;
A
#
# COMPACT_ATOMS: atom_id res chain seq x y z
N MET A 1 -16.70 20.28 -11.67
CA MET A 1 -15.51 20.18 -10.78
C MET A 1 -15.78 19.10 -9.74
N THR A 2 -15.35 17.87 -10.02
CA THR A 2 -15.64 16.72 -9.15
C THR A 2 -14.60 16.70 -8.03
N ARG A 3 -15.04 16.90 -6.78
CA ARG A 3 -14.17 16.79 -5.60
C ARG A 3 -13.50 15.40 -5.62
N PRO A 4 -12.17 15.27 -5.41
CA PRO A 4 -11.57 13.97 -5.20
C PRO A 4 -12.25 13.31 -3.99
N LYS A 5 -12.72 12.08 -4.18
CA LYS A 5 -13.39 11.28 -3.14
C LYS A 5 -12.54 11.30 -1.87
N GLN A 6 -13.20 11.60 -0.75
CA GLN A 6 -12.61 11.63 0.58
C GLN A 6 -11.79 10.37 0.84
N MET A 7 -10.51 10.59 1.17
CA MET A 7 -9.62 9.61 1.76
C MET A 7 -10.15 9.30 3.17
N GLN A 8 -10.70 8.11 3.39
CA GLN A 8 -11.01 7.66 4.75
C GLN A 8 -9.71 7.16 5.39
N LEU A 9 -9.05 8.04 6.15
CA LEU A 9 -8.04 7.63 7.12
C LEU A 9 -8.73 6.78 8.20
N VAL A 10 -8.55 5.47 8.14
CA VAL A 10 -8.70 4.63 9.32
C VAL A 10 -7.29 4.47 9.89
N ASN A 11 -6.90 5.42 10.73
CA ASN A 11 -5.72 5.26 11.57
C ASN A 11 -6.11 4.20 12.61
N ALA A 12 -5.50 3.01 12.59
CA ALA A 12 -5.80 1.94 13.55
C ALA A 12 -5.49 2.34 15.01
N THR A 13 -4.86 3.49 15.21
CA THR A 13 -4.52 4.10 16.50
C THR A 13 -4.87 5.59 16.43
N ASN A 14 -5.81 6.06 17.26
CA ASN A 14 -6.36 7.44 17.34
C ASN A 14 -5.33 8.54 17.71
N HIS A 15 -4.18 8.62 17.04
CA HIS A 15 -3.18 9.66 17.25
C HIS A 15 -3.34 10.81 16.24
N PRO A 16 -3.04 12.06 16.64
CA PRO A 16 -2.98 13.19 15.71
C PRO A 16 -2.08 12.86 14.52
N VAL A 17 -2.48 13.30 13.32
CA VAL A 17 -1.72 13.08 12.08
C VAL A 17 -0.38 13.79 12.21
N THR A 18 0.66 13.04 12.54
CA THR A 18 2.02 13.56 12.69
C THR A 18 2.57 13.99 11.32
N PRO A 19 3.60 14.85 11.26
CA PRO A 19 4.30 15.19 10.01
C PRO A 19 4.73 13.94 9.22
N SER A 20 5.08 12.84 9.91
CA SER A 20 5.39 11.55 9.29
C SER A 20 4.19 10.92 8.57
N ALA A 21 2.98 11.00 9.12
CA ALA A 21 1.80 10.45 8.46
C ALA A 21 1.44 11.23 7.18
N GLN A 22 1.63 12.55 7.16
CA GLN A 22 1.46 13.35 5.94
C GLN A 22 2.49 12.97 4.86
N MET A 23 3.74 12.73 5.25
CA MET A 23 4.77 12.25 4.32
C MET A 23 4.45 10.86 3.75
N HIS A 24 3.97 9.92 4.57
CA HIS A 24 3.54 8.60 4.10
C HIS A 24 2.41 8.71 3.08
N LEU A 25 1.39 9.52 3.38
CA LEU A 25 0.25 9.71 2.49
C LEU A 25 0.65 10.40 1.18
N ALA A 26 1.55 11.38 1.24
CA ALA A 26 2.10 12.01 0.05
C ALA A 26 2.87 11.01 -0.82
N TYR A 27 3.66 10.13 -0.21
CA TYR A 27 4.37 9.06 -0.92
C TYR A 27 3.39 8.07 -1.55
N ILE A 28 2.42 7.56 -0.78
CA ILE A 28 1.39 6.63 -1.28
C ILE A 28 0.63 7.26 -2.45
N THR A 29 0.27 8.54 -2.33
CA THR A 29 -0.44 9.28 -3.40
C THR A 29 0.42 9.39 -4.65
N ARG A 30 1.70 9.77 -4.50
CA ARG A 30 2.64 9.93 -5.62
C ARG A 30 2.89 8.61 -6.35
N HIS A 31 2.94 7.50 -5.61
CA HIS A 31 3.23 6.18 -6.14
C HIS A 31 1.97 5.30 -6.28
N TRP A 32 0.78 5.91 -6.27
CA TRP A 32 -0.48 5.18 -6.19
C TRP A 32 -0.64 4.15 -7.32
N LEU A 33 -0.31 4.52 -8.56
CA LEU A 33 -0.45 3.62 -9.71
C LEU A 33 0.38 2.33 -9.52
N THR A 34 1.62 2.45 -9.06
CA THR A 34 2.50 1.31 -8.78
C THR A 34 2.00 0.49 -7.59
N ILE A 35 1.61 1.14 -6.50
CA ILE A 35 1.09 0.48 -5.29
C ILE A 35 -0.19 -0.31 -5.59
N ALA A 36 -1.14 0.33 -6.28
CA ALA A 36 -2.43 -0.25 -6.60
C ALA A 36 -2.29 -1.40 -7.60
N THR A 37 -1.39 -1.28 -8.58
CA THR A 37 -1.06 -2.37 -9.52
C THR A 37 -0.47 -3.57 -8.79
N LEU A 38 0.59 -3.36 -7.99
CA LEU A 38 1.23 -4.43 -7.22
C LEU A 38 0.24 -5.10 -6.25
N ALA A 39 -0.66 -4.32 -5.65
CA ALA A 39 -1.67 -4.84 -4.75
C ALA A 39 -2.68 -5.74 -5.47
N TRP A 40 -3.11 -5.33 -6.67
CA TRP A 40 -4.05 -6.11 -7.48
C TRP A 40 -3.40 -7.38 -8.03
N ASP A 41 -2.19 -7.27 -8.60
CA ASP A 41 -1.46 -8.42 -9.11
C ASP A 41 -1.13 -9.41 -7.99
N GLY A 42 -0.65 -8.92 -6.84
CA GLY A 42 -0.43 -9.74 -5.66
C GLY A 42 -1.70 -10.43 -5.18
N TYR A 43 -2.83 -9.71 -5.18
CA TYR A 43 -4.12 -10.28 -4.81
C TYR A 43 -4.56 -11.41 -5.74
N THR A 44 -4.49 -11.18 -7.05
CA THR A 44 -4.90 -12.19 -8.04
C THR A 44 -4.01 -13.43 -8.03
N GLN A 45 -2.73 -13.29 -7.67
CA GLN A 45 -1.78 -14.40 -7.63
C GLN A 45 -1.79 -15.16 -6.30
N SER A 46 -1.91 -14.46 -5.17
CA SER A 46 -1.64 -15.02 -3.83
C SER A 46 -2.80 -14.87 -2.84
N GLY A 47 -3.95 -14.33 -3.26
CA GLY A 47 -5.08 -14.06 -2.38
C GLY A 47 -4.88 -12.79 -1.55
N ARG A 48 -5.56 -12.66 -0.40
CA ARG A 48 -5.52 -11.42 0.41
C ARG A 48 -4.11 -11.11 0.93
N GLY A 49 -3.81 -9.83 1.12
CA GLY A 49 -2.49 -9.37 1.56
C GLY A 49 -2.39 -7.86 1.64
N ALA A 50 -1.20 -7.36 1.95
CA ALA A 50 -0.91 -5.93 2.09
C ALA A 50 0.30 -5.52 1.25
N ILE A 51 0.38 -4.25 0.90
CA ILE A 51 1.60 -3.63 0.39
C ILE A 51 2.49 -3.25 1.56
N VAL A 52 3.77 -3.56 1.48
CA VAL A 52 4.79 -3.12 2.42
C VAL A 52 5.66 -2.08 1.74
N ILE A 53 5.81 -0.93 2.39
CA ILE A 53 6.73 0.14 2.02
C ILE A 53 7.84 0.14 3.07
N ALA A 54 9.00 -0.36 2.69
CA ALA A 54 10.19 -0.42 3.53
C ALA A 54 11.17 0.69 3.15
N PRO A 55 11.94 1.26 4.11
CA PRO A 55 12.99 2.21 3.78
C PRO A 55 13.99 1.58 2.82
N GLY A 56 14.55 2.38 1.93
CA GLY A 56 15.70 1.97 1.12
C GLY A 56 16.86 1.53 2.02
N THR A 57 17.69 0.61 1.55
CA THR A 57 18.86 0.09 2.31
C THR A 57 19.98 1.11 2.49
N ARG A 58 19.79 2.34 2.02
CA ARG A 58 20.70 3.46 2.21
C ARG A 58 20.29 4.24 3.44
N SER A 59 21.20 4.44 4.37
CA SER A 59 20.98 5.23 5.60
C SER A 59 20.66 6.71 5.33
N ASP A 60 20.83 7.17 4.09
CA ASP A 60 20.49 8.47 3.54
C ASP A 60 19.29 8.43 2.55
N ALA A 61 18.60 7.30 2.46
CA ALA A 61 17.48 7.11 1.55
C ALA A 61 16.37 8.14 1.81
N THR A 62 16.13 8.99 0.81
CA THR A 62 14.90 9.79 0.76
C THR A 62 13.69 8.87 0.62
N ALA A 63 12.48 9.35 0.94
CA ALA A 63 11.26 8.55 0.79
C ALA A 63 11.13 7.91 -0.62
N ASP A 64 11.70 8.53 -1.66
CA ASP A 64 11.73 8.03 -3.04
C ASP A 64 12.52 6.73 -3.25
N GLU A 65 13.44 6.35 -2.36
CA GLU A 65 14.20 5.09 -2.44
C GLU A 65 13.51 3.90 -1.73
N SER A 66 12.27 4.07 -1.28
CA SER A 66 11.54 3.01 -0.57
C SER A 66 11.28 1.80 -1.46
N ARG A 67 11.40 0.61 -0.87
CA ARG A 67 11.04 -0.66 -1.53
C ARG A 67 9.56 -0.93 -1.32
N ILE A 68 8.83 -1.13 -2.41
CA ILE A 68 7.41 -1.48 -2.39
C ILE A 68 7.29 -2.98 -2.72
N GLY A 69 6.65 -3.75 -1.85
CA GLY A 69 6.44 -5.19 -2.04
C GLY A 69 5.05 -5.64 -1.63
N TYR A 70 4.64 -6.82 -2.08
CA TYR A 70 3.40 -7.45 -1.67
C TYR A 70 3.67 -8.51 -0.61
N LEU A 71 2.89 -8.47 0.47
CA LEU A 71 2.95 -9.39 1.59
C LEU A 71 1.63 -10.17 1.66
N PRO A 72 1.61 -11.46 1.26
CA PRO A 72 0.39 -12.26 1.29
C PRO A 72 0.01 -12.64 2.73
N ASP A 73 -1.30 -12.75 2.98
CA ASP A 73 -1.84 -13.17 4.27
C ASP A 73 -1.33 -14.56 4.67
N THR A 74 -1.11 -15.47 3.71
CA THR A 74 -0.53 -16.78 3.97
C THR A 74 0.86 -16.71 4.62
N PHE A 75 1.68 -15.73 4.23
CA PHE A 75 2.99 -15.50 4.86
C PHE A 75 2.82 -14.99 6.29
N VAL A 76 1.86 -14.07 6.51
CA VAL A 76 1.53 -13.54 7.84
C VAL A 76 1.05 -14.67 8.77
N GLN A 77 0.26 -15.61 8.26
CA GLN A 77 -0.24 -16.76 9.03
C GLN A 77 0.87 -17.74 9.43
N GLN A 78 1.87 -17.96 8.56
CA GLN A 78 2.96 -18.91 8.81
C GLN A 78 4.02 -18.39 9.78
N HIS A 79 4.16 -17.07 9.90
CA HIS A 79 5.14 -16.45 10.80
C HIS A 79 4.48 -16.11 12.14
N SER A 80 4.42 -17.12 13.03
CA SER A 80 3.95 -16.96 14.41
C SER A 80 4.80 -15.89 15.12
N GLY A 81 4.18 -14.75 15.46
CA GLY A 81 4.87 -13.60 16.05
C GLY A 81 4.68 -12.29 15.29
N TRP A 82 3.82 -12.25 14.26
CA TRP A 82 3.51 -11.01 13.57
C TRP A 82 2.97 -9.95 14.55
N LYS A 83 3.59 -8.77 14.53
CA LYS A 83 3.47 -7.75 15.59
C LYS A 83 2.08 -7.08 15.71
N TYR A 84 1.13 -7.39 14.83
CA TYR A 84 -0.15 -6.68 14.71
C TYR A 84 -1.34 -7.63 14.56
N PRO A 85 -1.91 -8.13 15.66
CA PRO A 85 -3.10 -8.98 15.62
C PRO A 85 -4.28 -8.33 14.88
N GLN A 86 -4.39 -7.00 14.96
CA GLN A 86 -5.41 -6.21 14.28
C GLN A 86 -5.29 -6.24 12.75
N MET A 87 -4.08 -6.45 12.22
CA MET A 87 -3.86 -6.50 10.77
C MET A 87 -4.61 -7.65 10.11
N ARG A 88 -4.73 -8.78 10.81
CA ARG A 88 -5.50 -9.93 10.33
C ARG A 88 -6.95 -9.55 10.02
N ASN A 89 -7.56 -8.76 10.91
CA ASN A 89 -8.92 -8.27 10.70
C ASN A 89 -9.01 -7.36 9.48
N TYR A 90 -8.03 -6.46 9.29
CA TYR A 90 -7.98 -5.62 8.08
C TYR A 90 -7.85 -6.44 6.80
N LEU A 91 -6.94 -7.42 6.77
CA LEU A 91 -6.73 -8.28 5.60
C LEU A 91 -7.97 -9.10 5.22
N HIS A 92 -8.77 -9.54 6.18
CA HIS A 92 -9.99 -10.30 5.89
C HIS A 92 -11.21 -9.44 5.54
N THR A 93 -11.21 -8.15 5.90
CA THR A 93 -12.41 -7.30 5.76
C THR A 93 -12.32 -6.29 4.62
N TYR A 94 -11.12 -5.92 4.16
CA TYR A 94 -11.00 -4.95 3.07
C TYR A 94 -11.52 -5.51 1.73
N ASN A 95 -11.96 -4.62 0.85
CA ASN A 95 -12.33 -4.95 -0.52
C ASN A 95 -11.17 -4.63 -1.49
N PRO A 96 -10.50 -5.64 -2.07
CA PRO A 96 -9.36 -5.45 -2.96
C PRO A 96 -9.72 -4.80 -4.31
N GLN A 97 -11.01 -4.78 -4.68
CA GLN A 97 -11.46 -4.09 -5.88
C GLN A 97 -11.53 -2.57 -5.68
N THR A 98 -11.53 -2.09 -4.44
CA THR A 98 -11.75 -0.66 -4.14
C THR A 98 -10.63 -0.02 -3.33
N GLY A 99 -9.80 -0.79 -2.64
CA GLY A 99 -8.74 -0.23 -1.81
C GLY A 99 -7.61 -1.20 -1.50
N VAL A 100 -6.56 -0.65 -0.91
CA VAL A 100 -5.29 -1.35 -0.62
C VAL A 100 -4.96 -1.17 0.85
N VAL A 101 -4.56 -2.26 1.51
CA VAL A 101 -3.93 -2.19 2.83
C VAL A 101 -2.43 -1.94 2.62
N VAL A 102 -1.89 -0.88 3.23
CA VAL A 102 -0.49 -0.47 3.11
C VAL A 102 0.16 -0.44 4.49
N ILE A 103 1.31 -1.07 4.62
CA ILE A 103 2.16 -1.09 5.82
C ILE A 103 3.39 -0.26 5.49
N VAL A 104 3.61 0.82 6.23
CA VAL A 104 4.82 1.65 6.11
C VAL A 104 5.74 1.34 7.27
N GLN A 105 6.94 0.83 7.00
CA GLN A 105 7.95 0.57 8.02
C GLN A 105 8.73 1.86 8.29
N ALA A 106 8.51 2.49 9.45
CA ALA A 106 9.29 3.65 9.88
C ALA A 106 10.45 3.22 10.79
N VAL A 107 11.68 3.62 10.42
CA VAL A 107 12.93 3.24 11.11
C VAL A 107 12.92 3.57 12.62
N ALA A 108 12.22 4.65 13.01
CA ALA A 108 12.22 5.13 14.40
C ALA A 108 10.88 4.95 15.15
N ALA A 109 9.76 4.77 14.44
CA ALA A 109 8.42 4.80 15.04
C ALA A 109 7.65 3.47 14.94
N GLY A 110 8.28 2.43 14.36
CA GLY A 110 7.62 1.15 14.09
C GLY A 110 6.83 1.17 12.78
N GLU A 111 5.90 0.24 12.61
CA GLU A 111 5.11 0.12 11.39
C GLU A 111 3.76 0.84 11.54
N VAL A 112 3.32 1.52 10.47
CA VAL A 112 2.02 2.19 10.39
C VAL A 112 1.17 1.54 9.30
N ILE A 113 -0.07 1.22 9.62
CA ILE A 113 -1.01 0.57 8.70
C ILE A 113 -2.04 1.57 8.19
N TYR A 114 -2.24 1.59 6.88
CA TYR A 114 -3.25 2.38 6.19
C TYR A 114 -4.19 1.45 5.43
N TYR A 115 -5.48 1.82 5.38
CA TYR A 115 -6.37 1.38 4.31
C TYR A 115 -6.60 2.57 3.38
N VAL A 116 -6.25 2.41 2.10
CA VAL A 116 -6.21 3.49 1.12
C VAL A 116 -7.19 3.19 0.00
N VAL A 117 -8.10 4.13 -0.25
CA VAL A 117 -9.05 4.11 -1.36
C VAL A 117 -8.77 5.33 -2.22
N GLN A 118 -8.34 5.11 -3.46
CA GLN A 118 -7.97 6.18 -4.39
C GLN A 118 -8.26 5.76 -5.83
N THR A 119 -8.35 6.76 -6.72
CA THR A 119 -8.59 6.56 -8.16
C THR A 119 -7.27 6.62 -8.94
N PRO A 120 -7.05 5.72 -9.92
CA PRO A 120 -7.90 4.58 -10.28
C PRO A 120 -7.92 3.50 -9.18
N PRO A 121 -9.03 2.75 -9.02
CA PRO A 121 -9.05 1.60 -8.11
C PRO A 121 -8.05 0.52 -8.58
N PRO A 122 -7.69 -0.47 -7.72
CA PRO A 122 -6.62 -1.42 -8.02
C PRO A 122 -6.72 -2.17 -9.36
N PRO A 123 -7.90 -2.71 -9.78
CA PRO A 123 -8.02 -3.37 -11.08
C PRO A 123 -7.73 -2.42 -12.25
N ASP A 124 -8.27 -1.20 -12.19
CA ASP A 124 -8.12 -0.19 -13.23
C ASP A 124 -6.67 0.34 -13.27
N ALA A 125 -6.03 0.49 -12.12
CA ALA A 125 -4.63 0.88 -11.99
C ALA A 125 -3.72 -0.14 -12.70
N ALA A 126 -3.93 -1.43 -12.41
CA ALA A 126 -3.19 -2.52 -13.04
C ALA A 126 -3.39 -2.53 -14.55
N GLN A 127 -4.63 -2.38 -15.01
CA GLN A 127 -4.91 -2.34 -16.44
C GLN A 127 -4.24 -1.14 -17.14
N GLN A 128 -4.26 0.04 -16.53
CA GLN A 128 -3.56 1.22 -17.07
C GLN A 128 -2.05 1.00 -17.16
N TRP A 129 -1.44 0.39 -16.14
CA TRP A 129 -0.01 0.08 -16.10
C TRP A 129 0.41 -0.95 -17.17
N HIS A 130 -0.35 -2.03 -17.32
CA HIS A 130 -0.08 -3.03 -18.36
C HIS A 130 -0.21 -2.44 -19.77
N ASN A 131 -1.20 -1.58 -19.99
CA ASN A 131 -1.37 -0.91 -21.27
C ASN A 131 -0.22 0.09 -21.57
N SER A 132 0.31 0.79 -20.56
CA SER A 132 1.41 1.73 -20.77
C SER A 132 2.73 1.02 -21.08
N THR A 133 3.03 -0.06 -20.36
CA THR A 133 4.25 -0.85 -20.56
C THR A 133 4.31 -1.54 -21.91
N GLN A 134 3.17 -2.05 -22.41
CA GLN A 134 3.08 -2.64 -23.75
C GLN A 134 3.32 -1.63 -24.88
N ARG A 135 2.91 -0.36 -24.71
CA ARG A 135 3.16 0.70 -25.71
C ARG A 135 4.63 1.09 -25.79
N THR A 136 5.38 1.03 -24.68
CA THR A 136 6.80 1.40 -24.67
C THR A 136 7.69 0.34 -25.29
N GLN A 137 7.24 -0.92 -25.42
CA GLN A 137 8.00 -2.01 -26.04
C GLN A 137 7.76 -2.15 -27.56
N ALA A 138 6.77 -1.43 -28.10
CA ALA A 138 6.37 -1.54 -29.50
C ALA A 138 6.88 -0.39 -30.40
N GLY A 139 7.79 0.45 -29.90
CA GLY A 139 8.44 1.55 -30.63
C GLY A 139 9.94 1.50 -30.49
#